data_AF-A0A5K7Z3K3-F1
#
_entry.id   AF-A0A5K7Z3K3-F1
#
_cell.length_a   1.000
_cell.length_b   1.000
_cell.length_c   1.000
_cell.angle_alpha   90.00
_cell.angle_beta   90.00
_cell.angle_gamma   90.00
#
_symmetry.space_group_name_H-M   'P 1'
#
loop_
_entity.id
_entity.type
_entity.pdbx_description
1 polymer ?
#
loop_
_entity_poly.entity_id
_entity_poly.type
_entity_poly.pdbx_seq_one_letter_code
_entity_poly.pdbx_strand_id
1 'polypeptide(L)'
;MVTINDRNKTEKDALVILVSTDKHLDHVINLTAAAWVKGKQVSLFFTGRGVLLTVDPRFRQLAGKADLNICDASFRANGLHGREGEVPGVTIDDFVTQAKNARMLTDGTRHLVF
;
A
#
# COMPACT_ATOMS: atom_id res chain seq x y z
N MET A 1 -36.97 16.64 5.18
CA MET A 1 -35.73 17.37 5.54
C MET A 1 -34.71 16.32 5.96
N VAL A 2 -33.87 15.88 5.01
CA VAL A 2 -32.83 14.87 5.27
C VAL A 2 -31.62 15.63 5.81
N THR A 3 -31.20 15.29 7.02
CA THR A 3 -30.03 15.88 7.68
C THR A 3 -28.80 15.67 6.82
N ILE A 4 -27.97 16.71 6.70
CA ILE A 4 -26.76 16.76 5.85
C ILE A 4 -25.76 15.64 6.20
N ASN A 5 -25.94 14.97 7.34
CA ASN A 5 -25.09 13.89 7.83
C ASN A 5 -25.30 12.52 7.17
N ASP A 6 -26.41 12.30 6.45
CA ASP A 6 -26.71 10.99 5.84
C ASP A 6 -26.24 10.86 4.38
N ARG A 7 -25.58 11.90 3.83
CA ARG A 7 -24.95 11.87 2.50
C ARG A 7 -23.43 11.61 2.53
N ASN A 8 -22.85 11.36 3.70
CA ASN A 8 -21.41 11.17 3.88
C ASN A 8 -20.96 9.71 3.97
N LYS A 9 -21.70 8.80 3.31
CA LYS A 9 -21.09 7.57 2.80
C LYS A 9 -20.54 7.84 1.39
N THR A 10 -19.88 8.99 1.22
CA THR A 10 -19.17 9.36 0.00
C THR A 10 -18.11 8.31 -0.28
N GLU A 11 -18.07 7.81 -1.52
CA GLU A 11 -16.99 6.98 -2.06
C GLU A 11 -15.66 7.42 -1.43
N LYS A 12 -15.00 6.53 -0.70
CA LYS A 12 -13.70 6.84 -0.12
C LYS A 12 -12.77 7.16 -1.28
N ASP A 13 -12.44 8.44 -1.48
CA ASP A 13 -11.45 8.86 -2.46
C ASP A 13 -10.08 8.33 -2.01
N ALA A 14 -9.81 7.10 -2.43
CA ALA A 14 -8.72 6.26 -1.98
C ALA A 14 -7.78 6.02 -3.16
N LEU A 15 -6.52 6.39 -2.95
CA LEU A 15 -5.44 6.15 -3.90
C LEU A 15 -4.87 4.76 -3.66
N VAL A 16 -5.00 3.88 -4.65
CA VAL A 16 -4.41 2.54 -4.64
C VAL A 16 -3.15 2.56 -5.50
N ILE A 17 -2.04 2.09 -4.94
CA ILE A 17 -0.74 2.06 -5.61
C ILE A 17 -0.24 0.63 -5.67
N LEU A 18 -0.11 0.08 -6.87
CA LEU A 18 0.56 -1.18 -7.11
C LEU A 18 2.06 -0.93 -7.33
N VAL A 19 2.91 -1.58 -6.53
CA VAL A 19 4.37 -1.47 -6.65
C VAL A 19 4.91 -2.83 -7.05
N SER A 20 5.26 -2.96 -8.32
CA SER A 20 5.64 -4.23 -8.96
C SER A 20 7.15 -4.34 -9.24
N THR A 21 7.85 -3.19 -9.25
CA THR A 21 9.30 -3.11 -9.50
C THR A 21 10.07 -2.69 -8.26
N ASP A 22 11.35 -3.05 -8.19
CA ASP A 22 12.31 -2.63 -7.15
C ASP A 22 12.93 -1.25 -7.41
N LYS A 23 12.19 -0.39 -8.13
CA LYS A 23 12.62 0.95 -8.52
C LYS A 23 11.67 1.99 -7.95
N HIS A 24 12.06 3.26 -8.02
CA HIS A 24 11.18 4.42 -7.77
C HIS A 24 10.59 4.51 -6.35
N LEU A 25 11.24 3.92 -5.33
CA LEU A 25 10.78 4.04 -3.93
C LEU A 25 10.66 5.50 -3.47
N ASP A 26 11.51 6.39 -3.98
CA ASP A 26 11.43 7.83 -3.75
C ASP A 26 10.12 8.42 -4.27
N HIS A 27 9.67 8.05 -5.46
CA HIS A 27 8.37 8.48 -5.99
C HIS A 27 7.21 7.91 -5.18
N VAL A 28 7.27 6.63 -4.79
CA VAL A 28 6.26 5.99 -3.93
C VAL A 28 6.14 6.72 -2.59
N ILE A 29 7.27 7.05 -1.95
CA ILE A 29 7.32 7.81 -0.69
C ILE A 29 6.74 9.21 -0.87
N ASN A 30 7.25 9.96 -1.85
CA ASN A 30 6.86 11.36 -2.05
C ASN A 30 5.38 11.50 -2.41
N LEU A 31 4.86 10.60 -3.25
CA LEU A 31 3.43 10.58 -3.60
C LEU A 31 2.56 10.21 -2.40
N THR A 32 2.94 9.18 -1.65
CA THR A 32 2.21 8.75 -0.44
C THR A 32 2.17 9.88 0.57
N ALA A 33 3.30 10.55 0.82
CA ALA A 33 3.37 11.70 1.72
C ALA A 33 2.46 12.85 1.25
N ALA A 34 2.48 13.20 -0.04
CA ALA A 34 1.64 14.26 -0.59
C ALA A 34 0.14 13.94 -0.50
N ALA A 35 -0.26 12.68 -0.75
CA ALA A 35 -1.64 12.23 -0.62
C ALA A 35 -2.11 12.23 0.85
N TRP A 36 -1.25 11.75 1.77
CA TRP A 36 -1.51 11.75 3.20
C TRP A 36 -1.68 13.17 3.76
N VAL A 37 -0.81 14.12 3.38
CA VAL A 37 -0.94 15.55 3.76
C VAL A 37 -2.27 16.15 3.28
N LYS A 38 -2.82 15.67 2.16
CA LYS A 38 -4.13 16.09 1.63
C LYS A 38 -5.31 15.33 2.25
N GLY A 39 -5.07 14.51 3.29
CA GLY A 39 -6.11 13.74 3.97
C GLY A 39 -6.69 12.59 3.14
N LYS A 40 -5.99 12.14 2.09
CA LYS A 40 -6.43 11.02 1.25
C LYS A 40 -6.04 9.69 1.89
N GLN A 41 -6.90 8.69 1.75
CA GLN A 41 -6.55 7.32 2.11
C GLN A 41 -5.65 6.75 1.02
N VAL A 42 -4.54 6.12 1.42
CA VAL A 42 -3.57 5.50 0.51
C VAL A 42 -3.45 4.04 0.89
N SER A 43 -3.59 3.15 -0.08
CA SER A 43 -3.30 1.72 0.07
C SER A 43 -2.22 1.31 -0.94
N LEU A 44 -1.15 0.70 -0.47
CA LEU A 44 -0.04 0.23 -1.29
C LEU A 44 -0.04 -1.31 -1.33
N PHE A 45 0.16 -1.88 -2.51
CA PHE A 45 0.36 -3.32 -2.68
C PHE A 45 1.73 -3.60 -3.31
N PHE A 46 2.64 -4.19 -2.55
CA PHE A 46 3.97 -4.57 -3.02
C PHE A 46 3.97 -6.01 -3.54
N THR A 47 4.42 -6.21 -4.78
CA THR A 47 4.43 -7.52 -5.44
C THR A 47 5.60 -7.65 -6.40
N GLY A 48 5.85 -8.85 -6.93
CA GLY A 48 6.94 -9.06 -7.89
C GLY A 48 8.29 -8.71 -7.25
N ARG A 49 9.09 -7.85 -7.91
CA ARG A 49 10.34 -7.34 -7.32
C ARG A 49 10.11 -6.19 -6.36
N GLY A 50 8.94 -5.53 -6.39
CA GLY A 50 8.62 -4.43 -5.48
C GLY A 50 8.69 -4.79 -4.00
N VAL A 51 8.51 -6.07 -3.65
CA VAL A 51 8.71 -6.55 -2.27
C VAL A 51 10.13 -6.33 -1.76
N LEU A 52 11.15 -6.24 -2.62
CA LEU A 52 12.52 -5.94 -2.22
C LEU A 52 12.67 -4.53 -1.63
N LEU A 53 11.76 -3.61 -1.96
CA LEU A 53 11.74 -2.26 -1.40
C LEU A 53 11.32 -2.24 0.08
N THR A 54 10.65 -3.29 0.56
CA THR A 54 10.13 -3.37 1.94
C THR A 54 11.23 -3.41 3.00
N VAL A 55 12.44 -3.84 2.60
CA VAL A 55 13.63 -3.90 3.46
C VAL A 55 14.61 -2.75 3.20
N ASP A 56 14.28 -1.81 2.30
CA ASP A 56 15.05 -0.57 2.15
C ASP A 56 14.84 0.31 3.39
N PRO A 57 15.90 0.88 4.00
CA PRO A 57 15.77 1.71 5.20
C PRO A 57 14.80 2.89 5.04
N ARG A 58 14.60 3.39 3.81
CA ARG A 58 13.67 4.48 3.51
C ARG A 58 12.20 4.05 3.57
N PHE A 59 11.90 2.75 3.48
CA PHE A 59 10.53 2.22 3.50
C PHE A 59 9.75 2.64 4.76
N ARG A 60 10.43 2.80 5.90
CA ARG A 60 9.84 3.30 7.16
C ARG A 60 9.09 4.63 7.02
N GLN A 61 9.37 5.40 5.97
CA GLN A 61 8.68 6.66 5.71
C GLN A 61 7.21 6.47 5.32
N LEU A 62 6.83 5.28 4.87
CA LEU A 62 5.44 4.92 4.53
C LEU A 62 4.62 4.52 5.76
N ALA A 63 5.28 4.04 6.83
CA ALA A 63 4.62 3.59 8.05
C ALA A 63 3.73 4.70 8.65
N GLY A 64 2.48 4.34 8.96
CA GLY A 64 1.48 5.26 9.50
C GLY A 64 0.91 6.27 8.50
N LYS A 65 1.34 6.26 7.23
CA LYS A 65 0.81 7.14 6.17
C LYS A 65 -0.06 6.42 5.14
N ALA A 66 -0.02 5.09 5.12
CA ALA A 66 -0.77 4.27 4.19
C ALA A 66 -1.07 2.88 4.79
N ASP A 67 -2.07 2.21 4.21
CA ASP A 67 -2.34 0.78 4.39
C ASP A 67 -1.35 -0.02 3.53
N LEU A 68 -0.43 -0.73 4.16
CA LEU A 68 0.69 -1.40 3.49
C LEU A 68 0.36 -2.88 3.34
N ASN A 69 0.30 -3.36 2.11
CA ASN A 69 -0.01 -4.75 1.80
C ASN A 69 1.14 -5.38 1.01
N ILE A 70 1.61 -6.54 1.44
CA ILE A 70 2.78 -7.20 0.88
C ILE A 70 2.36 -8.56 0.33
N CYS A 71 2.59 -8.80 -0.95
CA CYS A 71 2.31 -10.09 -1.57
C CYS A 71 3.23 -11.17 -0.97
N ASP A 72 2.67 -12.01 -0.11
CA ASP A 72 3.42 -13.05 0.62
C ASP A 72 4.14 -14.02 -0.34
N ALA A 73 3.46 -14.45 -1.40
CA ALA A 73 4.07 -15.31 -2.42
C ALA A 73 5.28 -14.65 -3.11
N SER A 74 5.20 -13.35 -3.42
CA SER A 74 6.35 -12.62 -4.00
C SER A 74 7.45 -12.40 -2.98
N PHE A 75 7.11 -12.09 -1.73
CA PHE A 75 8.07 -11.90 -0.64
C PHE A 75 8.92 -13.14 -0.44
N ARG A 76 8.28 -14.32 -0.34
CA ARG A 76 8.95 -15.62 -0.26
C ARG A 76 9.75 -15.95 -1.51
N ALA A 77 9.20 -15.73 -2.70
CA ALA A 77 9.88 -16.02 -3.98
C ALA A 77 11.15 -15.18 -4.20
N ASN A 78 11.25 -13.99 -3.59
CA ASN A 78 12.44 -13.14 -3.64
C ASN A 78 13.40 -13.37 -2.45
N GLY A 79 13.26 -14.48 -1.71
CA GLY A 79 14.20 -14.87 -0.66
C GLY A 79 14.08 -14.07 0.63
N LEU A 80 12.94 -13.41 0.88
CA LEU A 80 12.71 -12.64 2.10
C LEU A 80 11.97 -13.43 3.19
N HIS A 81 11.66 -14.71 2.97
CA HIS A 81 10.96 -15.54 3.96
C HIS A 81 11.64 -15.53 5.34
N GLY A 82 10.87 -15.33 6.41
CA GLY A 82 11.38 -15.25 7.78
C GLY A 82 11.86 -13.85 8.18
N ARG A 83 11.80 -12.87 7.26
CA ARG A 83 12.18 -11.47 7.49
C ARG A 83 10.98 -10.54 7.64
N GLU A 84 9.78 -11.08 7.86
CA GLU A 84 8.54 -10.33 7.98
C GLU A 84 8.64 -9.28 9.12
N GLY A 85 9.30 -9.64 10.22
CA GLY A 85 9.55 -8.74 11.35
C GLY A 85 10.55 -7.60 11.09
N GLU A 86 11.25 -7.60 9.96
CA GLU A 86 12.14 -6.51 9.55
C GLU A 86 11.39 -5.39 8.80
N VAL A 87 10.18 -5.66 8.31
CA VAL A 87 9.43 -4.70 7.50
C VAL A 87 8.75 -3.67 8.40
N PRO A 88 9.09 -2.37 8.31
CA PRO A 88 8.59 -1.39 9.25
C PRO A 88 7.14 -0.98 8.94
N GLY A 89 6.31 -0.91 9.99
CA GLY A 89 4.94 -0.40 9.90
C GLY A 89 3.90 -1.43 9.45
N VAL A 90 4.25 -2.72 9.45
CA VAL A 90 3.35 -3.83 9.13
C VAL A 90 3.37 -4.89 10.23
N THR A 91 2.36 -5.75 10.18
CA THR A 91 2.20 -6.96 10.98
C THR A 91 2.17 -8.17 10.05
N ILE A 92 2.11 -9.38 10.61
CA ILE A 92 2.02 -10.60 9.80
C ILE A 92 0.74 -10.65 8.95
N ASP A 93 -0.34 -10.01 9.39
CA ASP A 93 -1.62 -9.99 8.68
C ASP A 93 -1.59 -9.14 7.39
N ASP A 94 -0.58 -8.28 7.26
CA ASP A 94 -0.36 -7.44 6.08
C ASP A 94 0.37 -8.20 4.94
N PHE A 95 0.83 -9.43 5.20
CA PHE A 95 1.36 -10.35 4.22
C PHE A 95 0.20 -11.15 3.59
N VAL A 96 -0.24 -10.67 2.43
CA VAL A 96 -1.52 -11.02 1.82
C VAL A 96 -1.36 -11.68 0.45
N THR A 97 -2.45 -12.21 -0.09
CA THR A 97 -2.49 -12.83 -1.42
C THR A 97 -2.82 -11.83 -2.52
N GLN A 98 -2.67 -12.25 -3.78
CA GLN A 98 -3.12 -11.47 -4.95
C GLN A 98 -4.65 -11.20 -4.94
N ALA A 99 -5.44 -11.98 -4.21
CA ALA A 99 -6.87 -11.70 -4.07
C ALA A 99 -7.11 -10.35 -3.36
N LYS A 100 -6.23 -9.96 -2.41
CA LYS A 100 -6.28 -8.64 -1.77
C LYS A 100 -5.96 -7.53 -2.76
N ASN A 101 -4.98 -7.70 -3.65
CA ASN A 101 -4.71 -6.77 -4.76
C ASN A 101 -5.94 -6.57 -5.65
N ALA A 102 -6.54 -7.66 -6.12
CA ALA A 102 -7.75 -7.59 -6.95
C ALA A 102 -8.91 -6.86 -6.25
N ARG A 103 -9.06 -7.08 -4.94
CA ARG A 103 -10.05 -6.37 -4.12
C ARG A 103 -9.73 -4.87 -3.99
N MET A 104 -8.47 -4.52 -3.70
CA MET A 104 -8.04 -3.12 -3.63
C MET A 104 -8.32 -2.36 -4.94
N LEU A 105 -8.10 -3.01 -6.09
CA LEU A 105 -8.41 -2.43 -7.40
C LEU A 105 -9.92 -2.18 -7.61
N THR A 106 -10.78 -2.94 -6.95
CA THR A 106 -12.24 -2.78 -7.03
C THR A 106 -12.74 -1.71 -6.06
N ASP A 107 -12.14 -1.63 -4.87
CA ASP A 107 -12.54 -0.71 -3.81
C ASP A 107 -11.97 0.71 -4.00
N GLY A 108 -10.88 0.87 -4.77
CA GLY A 108 -10.20 2.15 -5.01
C GLY A 108 -10.86 3.01 -6.09
N THR A 109 -10.78 4.33 -5.94
CA THR A 109 -11.29 5.28 -6.95
C THR A 109 -10.22 5.62 -8.00
N ARG A 110 -8.94 5.52 -7.63
CA ARG A 110 -7.79 5.91 -8.46
C ARG A 110 -6.64 4.93 -8.28
N HIS A 111 -5.98 4.59 -9.37
CA HIS A 111 -4.95 3.56 -9.41
C HIS A 111 -3.67 4.10 -10.05
N LEU A 112 -2.54 3.85 -9.40
CA LEU A 112 -1.21 4.07 -9.96
C LEU A 112 -0.40 2.77 -9.90
N VAL A 113 0.50 2.60 -10.87
CA VAL A 113 1.40 1.44 -10.97
C VAL A 113 2.82 1.92 -11.10
N PHE A 114 3.72 1.34 -10.31
CA PHE A 114 5.17 1.51 -10.36
C PHE A 114 5.90 0.17 -10.58
#